data_AF-A0A9P5VH24-F1
#
_entry.id   AF-A0A9P5VH24-F1
#
_cell.length_a   1.000
_cell.length_b   1.000
_cell.length_c   1.000
_cell.angle_alpha   90.00
_cell.angle_beta   90.00
_cell.angle_gamma   90.00
#
_symmetry.space_group_name_H-M   'P 1'
#
loop_
_entity.id
_entity.type
_entity.pdbx_description
1 polymer ?
#
loop_
_entity_poly.entity_id
_entity_poly.type
_entity_poly.pdbx_seq_one_letter_code
_entity_poly.pdbx_strand_id
1 'polypeptide(L)'
;IDMINIENFAKRVIDLADYRKKLHEYLISKMNNVAPNLSALIGEMVGARLISHAGSLTNLSKYPASTVQILGAEKALFRALKTKGNTPKYGLIYHSSFIGRAGAKNKGRISRFVANKCSIASRIDCFSEQPTTKFGEAMKEQVEERLEFYESGATPSKNADTMKKVLDGLKDAAGDDEPVSAGKKRKAEDAAPAKKAKKEKSEKEEKKEDKKEKKEKKADKEDKKEKKEKKEKKEKKEKK
;
A
#
# COMPACT_ATOMS: atom_id res chain seq x y z
N ILE A 1 6.52 -20.80 53.59
CA ILE A 1 5.79 -19.63 53.05
C ILE A 1 6.32 -19.29 51.65
N ASP A 2 7.64 -19.16 51.48
CA ASP A 2 8.22 -18.81 50.16
C ASP A 2 8.02 -19.86 49.07
N MET A 3 8.12 -21.16 49.39
CA MET A 3 7.84 -22.22 48.41
C MET A 3 6.41 -22.15 47.87
N ILE A 4 5.43 -21.85 48.73
CA ILE A 4 4.02 -21.70 48.34
C ILE A 4 3.85 -20.48 47.42
N ASN A 5 4.57 -19.39 47.68
CA ASN A 5 4.55 -18.20 46.82
C ASN A 5 5.18 -18.46 45.44
N ILE A 6 6.29 -19.21 45.40
CA ILE A 6 6.94 -19.62 44.15
C ILE A 6 6.03 -20.55 43.35
N GLU A 7 5.39 -21.52 43.99
CA GLU A 7 4.43 -22.42 43.34
C GLU A 7 3.22 -21.66 42.79
N ASN A 8 2.67 -20.71 43.55
CA ASN A 8 1.54 -19.88 43.10
C ASN A 8 1.94 -18.99 41.92
N PHE A 9 3.15 -18.42 41.94
CA PHE A 9 3.68 -17.63 40.83
C PHE A 9 3.87 -18.50 39.58
N ALA A 10 4.47 -19.68 39.72
CA ALA A 10 4.66 -20.61 38.61
C ALA A 10 3.33 -21.03 37.98
N LYS A 11 2.32 -21.38 38.79
CA LYS A 11 0.95 -21.67 38.32
C LYS A 11 0.38 -20.49 37.53
N ARG A 12 0.52 -19.27 38.04
CA ARG A 12 0.02 -18.07 37.34
C ARG A 12 0.71 -17.84 36.00
N VAL A 13 2.01 -18.11 35.91
CA VAL A 13 2.77 -18.00 34.65
C VAL A 13 2.27 -19.03 33.64
N ILE A 14 1.99 -20.27 34.08
CA ILE A 14 1.42 -21.33 33.23
C ILE A 14 0.04 -20.91 32.72
N ASP A 15 -0.83 -20.43 33.60
CA ASP A 15 -2.17 -19.95 33.21
C ASP A 15 -2.11 -18.82 32.16
N LEU A 16 -1.18 -17.88 32.32
CA LEU A 16 -0.97 -16.80 31.35
C LEU A 16 -0.43 -17.32 30.01
N ALA A 17 0.43 -18.34 30.04
CA ALA A 17 0.94 -18.98 28.83
C ALA A 17 -0.18 -19.70 28.06
N ASP A 18 -1.07 -20.41 28.77
CA ASP A 18 -2.20 -21.10 28.15
C ASP A 18 -3.27 -20.12 27.68
N TYR A 19 -3.53 -19.03 28.42
CA TYR A 19 -4.40 -17.95 27.96
C TYR A 19 -3.87 -17.31 26.67
N ARG A 20 -2.56 -17.10 26.56
CA ARG A 20 -1.94 -16.60 25.32
C ARG A 20 -2.16 -17.54 24.14
N LYS A 21 -2.09 -18.86 24.31
CA LYS A 21 -2.38 -19.84 23.24
C LYS A 21 -3.83 -19.73 22.78
N LYS A 22 -4.78 -19.73 23.72
CA LYS A 22 -6.22 -19.57 23.44
C LYS A 22 -6.51 -18.28 22.67
N LEU A 23 -5.87 -17.18 23.07
CA LEU A 23 -6.03 -15.89 22.38
C LEU A 23 -5.45 -15.90 20.96
N HIS A 24 -4.36 -16.64 20.74
CA HIS A 24 -3.76 -16.80 19.42
C HIS A 24 -4.66 -17.61 18.49
N GLU A 25 -5.22 -18.73 18.97
CA GLU A 25 -6.19 -19.54 18.21
C GLU A 25 -7.45 -18.74 17.87
N TYR A 26 -7.96 -17.97 18.84
CA TYR A 26 -9.09 -17.06 18.60
C TYR A 26 -8.76 -16.02 17.53
N LEU A 27 -7.57 -15.43 17.55
CA LEU A 27 -7.12 -14.47 16.55
C LEU A 27 -7.06 -15.10 15.15
N ILE A 28 -6.55 -16.32 15.03
CA ILE A 28 -6.47 -17.05 13.75
C ILE A 28 -7.88 -17.27 13.19
N SER A 29 -8.78 -17.83 13.99
CA SER A 29 -10.18 -18.05 13.60
C SER A 29 -10.86 -16.74 13.17
N LYS A 30 -10.70 -15.67 13.96
CA LYS A 30 -11.32 -14.38 13.64
C LYS A 30 -10.72 -13.74 12.38
N MET A 31 -9.41 -13.87 12.17
CA MET A 31 -8.75 -13.34 10.99
C MET A 31 -9.21 -14.05 9.71
N ASN A 32 -9.35 -15.38 9.75
CA ASN A 32 -9.84 -16.14 8.59
C ASN A 32 -11.28 -15.77 8.22
N ASN A 33 -12.10 -15.38 9.21
CA ASN A 33 -13.45 -14.90 8.96
C ASN A 33 -13.52 -13.45 8.45
N VAL A 34 -12.60 -12.58 8.87
CA VAL A 34 -12.66 -11.13 8.58
C VAL A 34 -11.80 -10.73 7.37
N ALA A 35 -10.60 -11.30 7.25
CA ALA A 35 -9.63 -10.97 6.21
C ALA A 35 -8.83 -12.22 5.78
N PRO A 36 -9.49 -13.19 5.11
CA PRO A 36 -8.84 -14.42 4.68
C PRO A 36 -7.73 -14.20 3.65
N ASN A 37 -7.85 -13.21 2.75
CA ASN A 37 -6.81 -12.97 1.74
C ASN A 37 -5.57 -12.35 2.34
N LEU A 38 -5.73 -11.38 3.24
CA LEU A 38 -4.60 -10.77 3.95
C LEU A 38 -3.90 -11.80 4.84
N SER A 39 -4.66 -12.67 5.50
CA SER A 39 -4.16 -13.82 6.27
C SER A 39 -3.30 -14.74 5.41
N ALA A 40 -3.83 -15.22 4.29
CA ALA A 40 -3.12 -16.10 3.38
C ALA A 40 -1.84 -15.47 2.82
N LEU A 41 -1.83 -14.16 2.57
CA LEU A 41 -0.70 -13.46 1.96
C LEU A 41 0.48 -13.22 2.93
N ILE A 42 0.25 -12.71 4.14
CA ILE A 42 1.31 -12.28 5.07
C ILE A 42 1.29 -12.96 6.44
N GLY A 43 0.28 -13.79 6.70
CA GLY A 43 0.02 -14.42 7.99
C GLY A 43 -0.88 -13.59 8.91
N GLU A 44 -1.53 -14.29 9.83
CA GLU A 44 -2.57 -13.78 10.72
C GLU A 44 -2.02 -12.72 11.67
N MET A 45 -0.84 -12.96 12.24
CA MET A 45 -0.23 -12.08 13.25
C MET A 45 0.19 -10.73 12.66
N VAL A 46 0.77 -10.74 11.46
CA VAL A 46 1.21 -9.51 10.78
C VAL A 46 -0.01 -8.77 10.23
N GLY A 47 -0.97 -9.50 9.65
CA GLY A 47 -2.25 -8.95 9.18
C GLY A 47 -3.03 -8.25 10.30
N ALA A 48 -3.17 -8.91 11.46
CA ALA A 48 -3.81 -8.34 12.65
C ALA A 48 -3.14 -7.04 13.09
N ARG A 49 -1.81 -7.00 13.09
CA ARG A 49 -1.05 -5.82 13.50
C ARG A 49 -1.23 -4.65 12.53
N LEU A 50 -1.29 -4.92 11.22
CA LEU A 50 -1.58 -3.89 10.21
C LEU A 50 -2.98 -3.30 10.37
N ILE A 51 -3.99 -4.15 10.58
CA ILE A 51 -5.38 -3.73 10.80
C ILE A 51 -5.47 -2.90 12.08
N SER A 52 -4.88 -3.38 13.17
CA SER A 52 -4.88 -2.69 14.46
C SER A 52 -4.21 -1.32 14.38
N HIS A 53 -3.07 -1.21 13.70
CA HIS A 53 -2.38 0.07 13.55
C HIS A 53 -3.11 1.04 12.61
N ALA A 54 -3.83 0.55 11.60
CA ALA A 54 -4.73 1.35 10.78
C ALA A 54 -6.05 1.74 11.49
N GLY A 55 -6.34 1.11 12.63
CA GLY A 55 -7.56 1.26 13.42
C GLY A 55 -8.74 0.43 12.93
N SER A 56 -8.85 0.17 11.62
CA SER A 56 -9.90 -0.70 11.06
C SER A 56 -9.48 -1.26 9.70
N LEU A 57 -10.13 -2.35 9.27
CA LEU A 57 -9.92 -2.93 7.94
C LEU A 57 -10.32 -1.94 6.83
N THR A 58 -11.37 -1.16 7.05
CA THR A 58 -11.83 -0.11 6.12
C THR A 58 -10.83 1.03 5.98
N ASN A 59 -10.13 1.40 7.05
CA ASN A 59 -9.07 2.40 6.96
C ASN A 59 -7.84 1.83 6.23
N LEU A 60 -7.51 0.57 6.50
CA LEU A 60 -6.41 -0.12 5.83
C LEU A 60 -6.66 -0.26 4.31
N SER A 61 -7.89 -0.51 3.88
CA SER A 61 -8.25 -0.62 2.46
C SER A 61 -8.15 0.72 1.72
N LYS A 62 -8.39 1.84 2.42
CA LYS A 62 -8.22 3.21 1.90
C LYS A 62 -6.76 3.64 1.79
N TYR A 63 -5.87 3.08 2.60
CA TYR A 63 -4.46 3.45 2.54
C TYR A 63 -3.82 3.07 1.20
N PRO A 64 -2.98 3.96 0.64
CA PRO A 64 -2.18 3.61 -0.53
C PRO A 64 -1.08 2.62 -0.11
N ALA A 65 -0.59 1.85 -1.07
CA ALA A 65 0.44 0.84 -0.81
C ALA A 65 1.76 1.43 -0.25
N SER A 66 2.10 2.67 -0.61
CA SER A 66 3.26 3.38 -0.05
C SER A 66 3.13 3.64 1.45
N THR A 67 1.93 3.95 1.94
CA THR A 67 1.66 4.09 3.38
C THR A 67 1.69 2.73 4.06
N VAL A 68 1.09 1.71 3.45
CA VAL A 68 1.12 0.32 3.96
C VAL A 68 2.55 -0.19 4.10
N GLN A 69 3.45 0.15 3.18
CA GLN A 69 4.87 -0.23 3.22
C GLN A 69 5.58 0.27 4.48
N ILE A 70 5.27 1.49 4.94
CA ILE A 70 5.96 2.19 6.04
C ILE A 70 5.12 2.26 7.31
N LEU A 71 3.98 1.56 7.34
CA LEU A 71 3.06 1.53 8.47
C LEU A 71 3.80 1.07 9.74
N GLY A 72 3.74 1.84 10.82
CA GLY A 72 4.49 1.65 12.06
C GLY A 72 5.91 2.25 12.09
N ALA A 73 6.41 2.79 10.97
CA ALA A 73 7.70 3.49 10.89
C ALA A 73 7.53 5.01 10.68
N GLU A 74 6.35 5.56 10.93
CA GLU A 74 5.98 6.94 10.62
C GLU A 74 6.85 7.95 11.38
N LYS A 75 7.12 7.70 12.66
CA LYS A 75 7.99 8.58 13.48
C LYS A 75 9.40 8.68 12.89
N ALA A 76 9.95 7.57 12.41
CA ALA A 76 11.26 7.54 11.79
C ALA A 76 11.25 8.23 10.42
N LEU A 77 10.18 8.04 9.65
CA LEU A 77 9.97 8.73 8.37
C LEU A 77 9.93 10.25 8.56
N PHE A 78 9.09 10.76 9.46
CA PHE A 78 8.95 12.19 9.70
C PHE A 78 10.24 12.81 10.24
N ARG A 79 10.97 12.10 11.09
CA ARG A 79 12.30 12.53 11.54
C ARG A 79 13.28 12.65 10.36
N ALA A 80 13.36 11.63 9.50
CA ALA A 80 14.22 11.64 8.33
C ALA A 80 13.89 12.77 7.34
N LEU A 81 12.59 13.06 7.14
CA LEU A 81 12.16 14.17 6.31
C LEU A 81 12.59 15.53 6.89
N LYS A 82 12.51 15.69 8.22
CA LYS A 82 12.93 16.93 8.91
C LYS A 82 14.45 17.13 8.89
N THR A 83 15.22 16.06 9.06
CA THR A 83 16.69 16.11 9.10
C THR A 83 17.34 15.86 7.75
N LYS A 84 16.56 15.68 6.67
CA LYS A 84 17.03 15.22 5.34
C LYS A 84 17.90 13.96 5.41
N GLY A 85 17.59 13.06 6.34
CA GLY A 85 18.27 11.78 6.51
C GLY A 85 17.66 10.64 5.67
N ASN A 86 18.19 9.43 5.86
CA ASN A 86 17.68 8.23 5.19
C ASN A 86 16.27 7.87 5.69
N THR A 87 15.33 7.69 4.76
CA THR A 87 13.96 7.26 5.08
C THR A 87 13.87 5.75 5.31
N PRO A 88 12.98 5.30 6.21
CA PRO A 88 12.74 3.88 6.41
C PRO A 88 12.12 3.25 5.16
N LYS A 89 12.53 2.02 4.82
CA LYS A 89 12.05 1.28 3.64
C LYS A 89 10.92 0.28 3.95
N TYR A 90 10.67 0.00 5.22
CA TYR A 90 9.70 -0.96 5.69
C TYR A 90 9.24 -0.58 7.10
N GLY A 91 8.00 -0.90 7.44
CA GLY A 91 7.45 -0.82 8.79
C GLY A 91 7.10 -2.19 9.34
N LEU A 92 5.85 -2.36 9.79
CA LEU A 92 5.35 -3.61 10.39
C LEU A 92 5.43 -4.82 9.44
N ILE A 93 5.35 -4.59 8.12
CA ILE A 93 5.45 -5.63 7.09
C ILE A 93 6.82 -6.33 7.11
N TYR A 94 7.86 -5.72 7.71
CA TYR A 94 9.19 -6.32 7.84
C TYR A 94 9.17 -7.70 8.52
N HIS A 95 8.20 -7.95 9.40
CA HIS A 95 8.04 -9.23 10.09
C HIS A 95 7.39 -10.33 9.22
N SER A 96 7.06 -10.05 7.97
CA SER A 96 6.63 -11.09 7.02
C SER A 96 7.79 -12.02 6.67
N SER A 97 7.49 -13.31 6.51
CA SER A 97 8.46 -14.34 6.14
C SER A 97 9.19 -14.02 4.83
N PHE A 98 8.49 -13.44 3.85
CA PHE A 98 9.05 -13.06 2.54
C PHE A 98 10.18 -12.04 2.63
N ILE A 99 10.04 -11.02 3.49
CA ILE A 99 11.07 -9.98 3.66
C ILE A 99 12.24 -10.52 4.48
N GLY A 100 11.98 -11.40 5.44
CA GLY A 100 13.02 -12.08 6.22
C GLY A 100 13.97 -12.89 5.34
N ARG A 101 13.40 -13.65 4.38
CA ARG A 101 14.14 -14.50 3.43
C ARG A 101 14.88 -13.70 2.35
N ALA A 102 14.34 -12.55 1.93
CA ALA A 102 14.95 -11.76 0.86
C ALA A 102 16.35 -11.21 1.23
N GLY A 103 17.28 -11.26 0.27
CA GLY A 103 18.61 -10.68 0.43
C GLY A 103 18.58 -9.17 0.75
N ALA A 104 19.54 -8.68 1.55
CA ALA A 104 19.53 -7.33 2.12
C ALA A 104 19.35 -6.20 1.09
N LYS A 105 19.92 -6.37 -0.12
CA LYS A 105 19.79 -5.40 -1.24
C LYS A 105 18.35 -5.35 -1.80
N ASN A 106 17.65 -6.49 -1.78
CA ASN A 106 16.32 -6.65 -2.39
C ASN A 106 15.16 -6.47 -1.40
N LYS A 107 15.43 -6.48 -0.09
CA LYS A 107 14.41 -6.29 0.97
C LYS A 107 13.49 -5.09 0.72
N GLY A 108 14.04 -3.95 0.29
CA GLY A 108 13.24 -2.76 0.00
C GLY A 108 12.33 -2.91 -1.23
N ARG A 109 12.78 -3.67 -2.24
CA ARG A 109 12.01 -3.92 -3.48
C ARG A 109 10.87 -4.90 -3.21
N ILE A 110 11.17 -6.00 -2.50
CA ILE A 110 10.16 -6.98 -2.07
C ILE A 110 9.16 -6.34 -1.12
N SER A 111 9.60 -5.53 -0.14
CA SER A 111 8.70 -4.82 0.78
C SER A 111 7.64 -3.99 0.04
N ARG A 112 8.06 -3.25 -1.00
CA ARG A 112 7.13 -2.49 -1.85
C ARG A 112 6.16 -3.40 -2.61
N PHE A 113 6.65 -4.51 -3.15
CA PHE A 113 5.81 -5.46 -3.88
C PHE A 113 4.77 -6.11 -2.98
N VAL A 114 5.18 -6.57 -1.80
CA VAL A 114 4.29 -7.13 -0.77
C VAL A 114 3.26 -6.09 -0.34
N ALA A 115 3.67 -4.85 -0.05
CA ALA A 115 2.74 -3.79 0.34
C ALA A 115 1.68 -3.50 -0.75
N ASN A 116 2.05 -3.56 -2.04
CA ASN A 116 1.10 -3.44 -3.13
C ASN A 116 0.08 -4.59 -3.12
N LYS A 117 0.52 -5.83 -2.93
CA LYS A 117 -0.36 -7.01 -2.86
C LYS A 117 -1.25 -6.97 -1.62
N CYS A 118 -0.71 -6.61 -0.46
CA CYS A 118 -1.49 -6.42 0.77
C CYS A 118 -2.57 -5.35 0.61
N SER A 119 -2.28 -4.25 -0.09
CA SER A 119 -3.24 -3.18 -0.33
C SER A 119 -4.38 -3.61 -1.27
N ILE A 120 -4.12 -4.56 -2.18
CA ILE A 120 -5.18 -5.15 -3.02
C ILE A 120 -5.97 -6.17 -2.21
N ALA A 121 -5.30 -7.09 -1.50
CA ALA A 121 -5.93 -8.08 -0.65
C ALA A 121 -6.85 -7.45 0.41
N SER A 122 -6.39 -6.39 1.09
CA SER A 122 -7.20 -5.68 2.09
C SER A 122 -8.43 -5.00 1.51
N ARG A 123 -8.40 -4.58 0.24
CA ARG A 123 -9.58 -4.05 -0.46
C ARG A 123 -10.55 -5.14 -0.82
N ILE A 124 -10.07 -6.28 -1.31
CA ILE A 124 -10.91 -7.44 -1.61
C ILE A 124 -11.60 -7.90 -0.32
N ASP A 125 -10.86 -8.10 0.76
CA ASP A 125 -11.43 -8.53 2.05
C ASP A 125 -12.43 -7.51 2.64
N CYS A 126 -12.23 -6.22 2.42
CA CYS A 126 -13.12 -5.19 2.98
C CYS A 126 -14.41 -4.98 2.17
N PHE A 127 -14.38 -5.18 0.86
CA PHE A 127 -15.49 -4.83 -0.05
C PHE A 127 -16.13 -6.04 -0.72
N SER A 128 -15.62 -7.25 -0.50
CA SER A 128 -16.27 -8.48 -0.94
C SER A 128 -17.36 -8.89 0.04
N GLU A 129 -18.53 -9.25 -0.48
CA GLU A 129 -19.63 -9.78 0.33
C GLU A 129 -19.33 -11.20 0.84
N GLN A 130 -18.61 -12.00 0.05
CA GLN A 130 -18.13 -13.33 0.42
C GLN A 130 -16.60 -13.42 0.22
N PRO A 131 -15.82 -13.16 1.27
CA PRO A 131 -14.37 -13.16 1.15
C PRO A 131 -13.86 -14.59 0.98
N THR A 132 -13.23 -14.88 -0.18
CA THR A 132 -12.61 -16.17 -0.50
C THR A 132 -11.11 -16.14 -0.28
N THR A 133 -10.45 -17.26 0.00
CA THR A 133 -8.97 -17.36 0.19
C THR A 133 -8.17 -17.39 -1.12
N LYS A 134 -8.81 -17.77 -2.24
CA LYS A 134 -8.14 -18.01 -3.53
C LYS A 134 -7.31 -16.82 -4.04
N PHE A 135 -7.77 -15.59 -3.81
CA PHE A 135 -7.01 -14.40 -4.23
C PHE A 135 -5.73 -14.22 -3.41
N GLY A 136 -5.78 -14.46 -2.10
CA GLY A 136 -4.64 -14.36 -1.20
C GLY A 136 -3.57 -15.40 -1.53
N GLU A 137 -3.98 -16.64 -1.79
CA GLU A 137 -3.09 -17.73 -2.22
C GLU A 137 -2.40 -17.42 -3.55
N ALA A 138 -3.15 -16.97 -4.55
CA ALA A 138 -2.57 -16.58 -5.83
C ALA A 138 -1.61 -15.38 -5.70
N MET A 139 -1.95 -14.39 -4.88
CA MET A 139 -1.03 -13.26 -4.62
C MET A 139 0.22 -13.69 -3.86
N LYS A 140 0.11 -14.72 -3.00
CA LYS A 140 1.24 -15.30 -2.27
C LYS A 140 2.21 -15.98 -3.23
N GLU A 141 1.70 -16.81 -4.15
CA GLU A 141 2.49 -17.46 -5.20
C GLU A 141 3.24 -16.41 -6.04
N GLN A 142 2.58 -15.31 -6.42
CA GLN A 142 3.25 -14.22 -7.14
C GLN A 142 4.36 -13.52 -6.35
N VAL A 143 4.25 -13.45 -5.01
CA VAL A 143 5.34 -12.92 -4.16
C VAL A 143 6.50 -13.92 -4.12
N GLU A 144 6.21 -15.21 -4.12
CA GLU A 144 7.22 -16.28 -4.17
C GLU A 144 7.95 -16.29 -5.52
N GLU A 145 7.23 -16.30 -6.65
CA GLU A 145 7.81 -16.15 -7.99
C GLU A 145 8.70 -14.89 -8.09
N ARG A 146 8.27 -13.78 -7.46
CA ARG A 146 9.03 -12.54 -7.46
C ARG A 146 10.28 -12.61 -6.60
N LEU A 147 10.25 -13.39 -5.52
CA LEU A 147 11.43 -13.67 -4.69
C LEU A 147 12.43 -14.52 -5.49
N GLU A 148 11.95 -15.58 -6.14
CA GLU A 148 12.73 -16.44 -7.02
C GLU A 148 13.34 -15.67 -8.19
N PHE A 149 12.62 -14.73 -8.79
CA PHE A 149 13.16 -13.83 -9.81
C PHE A 149 14.41 -13.08 -9.33
N TYR A 150 14.46 -12.68 -8.05
CA TYR A 150 15.61 -11.98 -7.51
C TYR A 150 16.78 -12.90 -7.15
N GLU A 151 16.55 -14.21 -7.07
CA GLU A 151 17.57 -15.24 -6.79
C GLU A 151 18.08 -15.89 -8.08
N SER A 152 17.18 -16.33 -8.95
CA SER A 152 17.45 -17.11 -10.17
C SER A 152 17.30 -16.34 -11.48
N GLY A 153 16.60 -15.20 -11.47
CA GLY A 153 16.29 -14.42 -12.68
C GLY A 153 15.06 -14.89 -13.48
N ALA A 154 14.35 -15.93 -13.03
CA ALA A 154 13.16 -16.45 -13.71
C ALA A 154 12.02 -15.41 -13.80
N THR A 155 11.47 -15.19 -14.99
CA THR A 155 10.47 -14.13 -15.18
C THR A 155 9.15 -14.48 -14.48
N PRO A 156 8.65 -13.63 -13.57
CA PRO A 156 7.41 -13.91 -12.86
C PRO A 156 6.19 -13.75 -13.76
N SER A 157 5.09 -14.39 -13.38
CA SER A 157 3.81 -14.30 -14.07
C SER A 157 3.24 -12.88 -14.07
N LYS A 158 2.45 -12.55 -15.09
CA LYS A 158 1.76 -11.25 -15.15
C LYS A 158 0.56 -11.25 -14.22
N ASN A 159 0.45 -10.19 -13.41
CA ASN A 159 -0.69 -9.99 -12.50
C ASN A 159 -2.07 -10.11 -13.16
N ALA A 160 -2.23 -9.61 -14.39
CA ALA A 160 -3.51 -9.67 -15.08
C ALA A 160 -3.96 -11.11 -15.35
N ASP A 161 -3.02 -11.99 -15.67
CA ASP A 161 -3.31 -13.36 -16.07
C ASP A 161 -3.62 -14.21 -14.84
N THR A 162 -2.83 -14.06 -13.76
CA THR A 162 -3.09 -14.75 -12.49
C THR A 162 -4.43 -14.33 -11.89
N MET A 163 -4.78 -13.04 -11.89
CA MET A 163 -6.06 -12.58 -11.35
C MET A 163 -7.25 -13.04 -12.19
N LYS A 164 -7.10 -13.16 -13.52
CA LYS A 164 -8.14 -13.74 -14.39
C LYS A 164 -8.37 -15.21 -14.09
N LYS A 165 -7.30 -16.01 -13.98
CA LYS A 165 -7.39 -17.43 -13.62
C LYS A 165 -8.15 -17.65 -12.31
N VAL A 166 -7.91 -16.80 -11.30
CA VAL A 166 -8.63 -16.88 -10.04
C VAL A 166 -10.11 -16.56 -10.23
N LEU A 167 -10.44 -15.51 -10.97
CA LEU A 167 -11.84 -15.15 -11.26
C LEU A 167 -12.58 -16.24 -12.02
N ASP A 168 -11.94 -16.85 -13.01
CA ASP A 168 -12.52 -17.95 -13.80
C ASP A 168 -12.74 -19.18 -12.90
N GLY A 169 -11.75 -19.57 -12.10
CA GLY A 169 -11.90 -20.67 -11.13
C GLY A 169 -12.82 -20.38 -9.94
N LEU A 170 -13.28 -19.13 -9.76
CA LEU A 170 -14.36 -18.79 -8.83
C LEU A 170 -15.73 -18.92 -9.49
N LYS A 171 -15.86 -18.56 -10.77
CA LYS A 171 -17.09 -18.77 -11.55
C LYS A 171 -17.39 -20.25 -11.75
N ASP A 172 -16.37 -21.06 -12.01
CA ASP A 172 -16.56 -22.51 -12.18
C ASP A 172 -17.00 -23.20 -10.87
N ALA A 173 -16.72 -22.59 -9.71
CA ALA A 173 -17.11 -23.09 -8.39
C ALA A 173 -18.49 -22.58 -7.93
N ALA A 174 -18.96 -21.47 -8.50
CA ALA A 174 -20.29 -20.91 -8.29
C ALA A 174 -21.13 -21.21 -9.54
N GLY A 175 -21.62 -22.46 -9.64
CA GLY A 175 -22.51 -22.86 -10.73
C GLY A 175 -23.64 -21.84 -10.94
N ASP A 176 -23.93 -21.55 -12.20
CA ASP A 176 -24.94 -20.61 -12.73
C ASP A 176 -25.97 -20.12 -11.71
N ASP A 177 -25.73 -18.96 -11.08
CA ASP A 177 -26.80 -18.04 -10.69
C ASP A 177 -26.25 -16.60 -10.52
N GLU A 178 -26.90 -15.69 -11.24
CA GLU A 178 -26.82 -14.22 -11.26
C GLU A 178 -25.58 -13.50 -11.89
N PRO A 179 -25.80 -12.68 -12.94
CA PRO A 179 -24.75 -11.90 -13.59
C PRO A 179 -24.42 -10.65 -12.79
N VAL A 180 -23.17 -10.55 -12.33
CA VAL A 180 -22.59 -9.26 -11.92
C VAL A 180 -22.61 -8.33 -13.13
N SER A 181 -23.52 -7.35 -13.14
CA SER A 181 -23.70 -6.42 -14.23
C SER A 181 -22.40 -5.61 -14.44
N ALA A 182 -21.61 -6.01 -15.42
CA ALA A 182 -20.54 -5.20 -15.96
C ALA A 182 -21.18 -3.94 -16.58
N GLY A 183 -20.87 -2.77 -16.02
CA GLY A 183 -21.30 -1.47 -16.51
C GLY A 183 -21.01 -1.34 -18.01
N LYS A 184 -22.07 -1.52 -18.80
CA LYS A 184 -22.09 -1.43 -20.26
C LYS A 184 -21.69 -0.02 -20.68
N LYS A 185 -20.60 0.08 -21.45
CA LYS A 185 -20.27 1.22 -22.33
C LYS A 185 -21.56 1.69 -23.02
N ARG A 186 -22.04 2.89 -22.71
CA ARG A 186 -23.05 3.57 -23.52
C ARG A 186 -22.33 4.43 -24.55
N LYS A 187 -22.24 3.92 -25.79
CA LYS A 187 -22.25 4.74 -27.01
C LYS A 187 -23.71 4.84 -27.44
N ALA A 188 -24.21 6.06 -27.59
CA ALA A 188 -25.42 6.39 -28.34
C ALA A 188 -25.22 7.78 -28.94
N GLU A 189 -24.93 7.82 -30.23
CA GLU A 189 -25.27 8.91 -31.16
C GLU A 189 -26.70 8.57 -31.66
N ASP A 190 -27.65 9.45 -32.00
CA ASP A 190 -27.70 10.90 -32.18
C ASP A 190 -29.19 11.33 -32.09
N ALA A 191 -29.48 12.47 -31.46
CA ALA A 191 -30.60 13.38 -31.78
C ALA A 191 -30.55 14.57 -30.80
N ALA A 192 -29.98 15.69 -31.25
CA ALA A 192 -29.95 16.96 -30.52
C ALA A 192 -31.35 17.60 -30.37
N PRO A 193 -31.53 18.55 -29.42
CA PRO A 193 -31.23 19.93 -29.79
C PRO A 193 -30.38 20.71 -28.77
N ALA A 194 -29.64 21.65 -29.34
CA ALA A 194 -28.66 22.52 -28.73
C ALA A 194 -29.22 23.55 -27.72
N LYS A 195 -28.44 23.79 -26.65
CA LYS A 195 -28.14 25.10 -26.00
C LYS A 195 -27.91 24.90 -24.49
N LYS A 196 -26.64 24.71 -24.07
CA LYS A 196 -26.10 25.13 -22.74
C LYS A 196 -24.62 24.76 -22.50
N ALA A 197 -23.96 24.01 -23.38
CA ALA A 197 -22.58 23.56 -23.18
C ALA A 197 -21.46 24.51 -23.69
N LYS A 198 -21.78 25.74 -24.12
CA LYS A 198 -20.78 26.66 -24.73
C LYS A 198 -20.20 27.72 -23.78
N LYS A 199 -20.55 27.71 -22.49
CA LYS A 199 -20.12 28.74 -21.51
C LYS A 199 -19.07 28.28 -20.49
N GLU A 200 -18.89 26.97 -20.27
CA GLU A 200 -17.94 26.47 -19.25
C GLU A 200 -16.57 26.02 -19.81
N LYS A 201 -16.43 25.93 -21.14
CA LYS A 201 -15.17 25.49 -21.76
C LYS A 201 -14.22 26.65 -22.08
N SER A 202 -14.73 27.87 -22.29
CA SER A 202 -13.91 29.07 -22.53
C SER A 202 -13.21 29.59 -21.27
N GLU A 203 -13.84 29.49 -20.09
CA GLU A 203 -13.23 29.98 -18.83
C GLU A 203 -12.06 29.12 -18.32
N LYS A 204 -11.93 27.88 -18.81
CA LYS A 204 -10.88 26.95 -18.37
C LYS A 204 -9.61 27.02 -19.23
N GLU A 205 -9.70 27.55 -20.45
CA GLU A 205 -8.56 27.79 -21.33
C GLU A 205 -7.86 29.12 -21.01
N GLU A 206 -8.62 30.21 -20.76
CA GLU A 206 -8.03 31.50 -20.34
C GLU A 206 -7.27 31.40 -19.00
N LYS A 207 -7.80 30.66 -18.01
CA LYS A 207 -7.11 30.44 -16.73
C LYS A 207 -5.82 29.62 -16.83
N LYS A 208 -5.60 28.88 -17.92
CA LYS A 208 -4.39 28.06 -18.12
C LYS A 208 -3.28 28.86 -18.78
N GLU A 209 -3.60 29.80 -19.68
CA GLU A 209 -2.62 30.68 -20.32
C GLU A 209 -2.08 31.73 -19.34
N ASP A 210 -2.95 32.36 -18.54
CA ASP A 210 -2.55 33.37 -17.53
C ASP A 210 -1.59 32.81 -16.46
N LYS A 211 -1.74 31.52 -16.12
CA LYS A 211 -0.91 30.86 -15.11
C LYS A 211 0.46 30.46 -15.66
N LYS A 212 0.57 30.29 -16.98
CA LYS A 212 1.83 29.95 -17.67
C LYS A 212 2.68 31.22 -17.86
N GLU A 213 2.08 32.33 -18.27
CA GLU A 213 2.75 33.63 -18.36
C GLU A 213 3.29 34.13 -17.00
N LYS A 214 2.53 33.97 -15.91
CA LYS A 214 2.99 34.36 -14.56
C LYS A 214 4.17 33.51 -14.06
N LYS A 215 4.33 32.28 -14.54
CA LYS A 215 5.43 31.39 -14.14
C LYS A 215 6.71 31.73 -14.91
N GLU A 216 6.60 32.09 -16.18
CA GLU A 216 7.73 32.53 -17.00
C GLU A 216 8.25 33.92 -16.55
N LYS A 217 7.35 34.87 -16.25
CA LYS A 217 7.74 36.21 -15.72
C LYS A 217 8.41 36.15 -14.33
N LYS A 218 8.15 35.11 -13.53
CA LYS A 218 8.83 34.89 -12.23
C LYS A 218 10.23 34.30 -12.38
N ALA A 219 10.41 33.36 -13.32
CA ALA A 219 11.71 32.76 -13.60
C ALA A 219 12.71 33.80 -14.15
N ASP A 220 12.29 34.67 -15.06
CA ASP A 220 13.15 35.72 -15.64
C ASP A 220 13.59 36.76 -14.58
N LYS A 221 12.72 37.04 -13.59
CA LYS A 221 13.04 37.95 -12.47
C LYS A 221 14.05 37.34 -11.47
N GLU A 222 14.01 36.03 -11.24
CA GLU A 222 14.98 35.35 -10.37
C GLU A 222 16.35 35.25 -11.05
N ASP A 223 16.41 34.93 -12.34
CA ASP A 223 17.65 34.88 -13.13
C ASP A 223 18.36 36.24 -13.24
N LYS A 224 17.59 37.34 -13.40
CA LYS A 224 18.16 38.70 -13.38
C LYS A 224 18.69 39.11 -12.01
N LYS A 225 18.10 38.62 -10.92
CA LYS A 225 18.55 38.93 -9.56
C LYS A 225 19.84 38.19 -9.22
N GLU A 226 19.98 36.93 -9.62
CA GLU A 226 21.24 36.17 -9.46
C GLU A 226 22.39 36.75 -10.31
N LYS A 227 22.12 37.20 -11.54
CA LYS A 227 23.14 37.88 -12.37
C LYS A 227 23.60 39.20 -11.77
N LYS A 228 22.71 39.97 -11.12
CA LYS A 228 23.07 41.25 -10.50
C LYS A 228 23.92 41.05 -9.23
N GLU A 229 23.59 40.06 -8.40
CA GLU A 229 24.40 39.71 -7.22
C GLU A 229 25.77 39.14 -7.57
N LYS A 230 25.90 38.37 -8.66
CA LYS A 230 27.20 37.91 -9.16
C LYS A 230 28.07 39.05 -9.70
N LYS A 231 27.47 40.08 -10.30
CA LYS A 231 28.21 41.23 -10.84
C LYS A 231 28.74 42.14 -9.70
N GLU A 232 27.92 42.40 -8.68
CA GLU A 232 28.35 43.16 -7.49
C GLU A 232 29.42 42.44 -6.66
N LYS A 233 29.38 41.11 -6.58
CA LYS A 233 30.44 40.32 -5.93
C LYS A 233 31.77 40.33 -6.71
N LYS A 234 31.73 40.51 -8.03
CA LYS A 234 32.92 40.56 -8.87
C LYS A 234 33.60 41.94 -8.78
N GLU A 235 32.81 43.03 -8.80
CA GLU A 235 33.33 44.39 -8.63
C GLU A 235 33.90 44.66 -7.22
N LYS A 236 33.34 44.02 -6.16
CA LYS A 236 33.92 44.11 -4.80
C LYS A 236 35.23 43.33 -4.63
N LYS A 237 35.56 42.41 -5.53
CA LYS A 237 36.80 41.63 -5.49
C LYS A 237 37.96 42.28 -6.24
N GLU A 238 37.68 43.25 -7.12
CA GLU A 238 38.68 44.02 -7.87
C GLU A 238 39.05 45.36 -7.21
N LYS A 239 38.36 45.76 -6.14
CA LYS A 239 38.63 46.97 -5.34
C LYS A 239 39.22 46.69 -3.95
N LYS A 240 39.80 45.50 -3.73
CA LYS A 240 40.45 45.13 -2.46
C LYS A 240 41.81 44.49 -2.71
#